data_AF-A0A962MKU3-F1
#
_entry.id   AF-A0A962MKU3-F1
#
_cell.length_a   1.000
_cell.length_b   1.000
_cell.length_c   1.000
_cell.angle_alpha   90.00
_cell.angle_beta   90.00
_cell.angle_gamma   90.00
#
_symmetry.space_group_name_H-M   'P 1'
#
loop_
_entity.id
_entity.type
_entity.pdbx_description
1 polymer ?
#
loop_
_entity_poly.entity_id
_entity_poly.type
_entity_poly.pdbx_seq_one_letter_code
_entity_poly.pdbx_strand_id
1 'polypeptide(L)' 'MLTCIIRYHIDPTKKSLFEQYAQNWGQAIPRCGADLVGYYAPHEGSSTLAYGIYNIASLADYEQYRARLSK' A
#
# COMPACT_ATOMS: atom_id res chain seq x y z
N MET A 1 17.13 3.54 -4.67
CA MET A 1 16.03 3.37 -3.71
C MET A 1 14.96 4.40 -4.01
N LEU A 2 13.73 3.95 -4.19
CA LEU A 2 12.54 4.75 -4.51
C LEU A 2 11.48 4.46 -3.45
N THR A 3 10.76 5.49 -3.03
CA THR A 3 9.60 5.33 -2.14
C THR A 3 8.33 5.57 -2.95
N CYS A 4 7.51 4.54 -3.07
CA CYS A 4 6.23 4.60 -3.75
C CYS A 4 5.15 4.97 -2.75
N ILE A 5 4.37 6.01 -3.07
CA ILE A 5 3.27 6.51 -2.22
C ILE A 5 1.97 6.35 -3.00
N ILE A 6 1.10 5.46 -2.54
CA ILE A 6 -0.24 5.28 -3.09
C ILE A 6 -1.21 6.11 -2.27
N ARG A 7 -1.98 6.96 -2.94
CA ARG A 7 -3.06 7.73 -2.33
C ARG A 7 -4.39 7.08 -2.65
N TYR A 8 -5.18 6.82 -1.61
CA TYR A 8 -6.53 6.28 -1.72
C TYR A 8 -7.55 7.32 -1.30
N HIS A 9 -8.65 7.39 -2.03
CA HIS A 9 -9.90 7.96 -1.54
C HIS A 9 -10.81 6.80 -1.15
N ILE A 10 -11.13 6.70 0.14
CA ILE A 10 -11.94 5.65 0.72
C ILE A 10 -13.29 6.20 1.14
N ASP A 11 -14.29 5.33 1.14
CA ASP A 11 -15.59 5.62 1.75
C ASP A 11 -15.40 5.73 3.27
N PRO A 12 -15.80 6.86 3.90
CA PRO A 12 -15.53 7.12 5.31
C PRO A 12 -16.26 6.14 6.24
N THR A 13 -17.34 5.52 5.77
CA THR A 13 -18.10 4.50 6.53
C THR A 13 -17.48 3.10 6.43
N LYS A 14 -16.51 2.91 5.53
CA LYS A 14 -15.90 1.61 5.22
C LYS A 14 -14.43 1.54 5.64
N LYS A 15 -14.02 2.33 6.63
CA LYS A 15 -12.65 2.32 7.17
C LYS A 15 -12.18 0.92 7.57
N SER A 16 -13.04 0.12 8.23
CA SER A 16 -12.70 -1.25 8.63
C SER A 16 -12.40 -2.17 7.44
N LEU A 17 -13.07 -1.98 6.30
CA LEU A 17 -12.75 -2.71 5.06
C LEU A 17 -11.39 -2.28 4.49
N PHE A 18 -11.05 -1.00 4.61
CA PHE A 18 -9.71 -0.53 4.24
C PHE A 18 -8.62 -1.12 5.15
N GLU A 19 -8.88 -1.26 6.45
CA GLU A 19 -7.94 -1.89 7.39
C GLU A 19 -7.70 -3.38 7.03
N GLN A 20 -8.75 -4.12 6.69
CA GLN A 20 -8.61 -5.50 6.20
C GLN A 20 -7.83 -5.56 4.89
N TYR A 21 -8.15 -4.68 3.94
CA TYR A 21 -7.41 -4.54 2.69
C TYR A 21 -5.92 -4.25 2.96
N ALA A 22 -5.62 -3.32 3.86
CA ALA A 22 -4.27 -2.96 4.27
C ALA A 22 -3.51 -4.14 4.89
N GLN A 23 -4.16 -4.95 5.73
CA GLN A 23 -3.56 -6.16 6.31
C GLN A 23 -3.19 -7.19 5.23
N ASN A 24 -4.05 -7.38 4.22
CA ASN A 24 -3.76 -8.27 3.10
C ASN A 24 -2.55 -7.80 2.29
N TRP A 25 -2.47 -6.49 2.02
CA TRP A 25 -1.28 -5.91 1.38
C TRP A 25 -0.04 -5.94 2.28
N GLY A 26 -0.24 -5.92 3.60
CA GLY A 26 0.77 -6.20 4.62
C GLY A 26 1.58 -7.46 4.36
N GLN A 27 0.94 -8.48 3.78
CA GLN A 27 1.58 -9.75 3.43
C GLN A 27 2.01 -9.78 1.95
N ALA A 28 1.18 -9.26 1.05
CA ALA A 28 1.44 -9.33 -0.38
C ALA A 28 2.66 -8.51 -0.82
N ILE A 29 2.83 -7.29 -0.30
CA ILE A 29 3.93 -6.39 -0.71
C ILE A 29 5.31 -6.98 -0.38
N PRO A 30 5.57 -7.43 0.87
CA PRO A 30 6.83 -8.09 1.21
C PRO A 30 7.05 -9.38 0.41
N ARG A 31 6.00 -10.19 0.20
CA ARG A 31 6.10 -11.44 -0.59
C ARG A 31 6.52 -11.17 -2.03
N CYS A 32 6.15 -10.03 -2.61
CA CYS A 32 6.52 -9.65 -3.96
C CYS A 32 7.86 -8.91 -4.05
N GLY A 33 8.61 -8.79 -2.94
CA GLY A 33 9.98 -8.26 -2.91
C GLY A 33 10.08 -6.75 -2.77
N ALA A 34 9.02 -6.10 -2.29
CA ALA A 34 9.04 -4.69 -1.92
C ALA A 34 9.07 -4.53 -0.39
N ASP A 35 9.73 -3.48 0.09
CA ASP A 35 9.88 -3.21 1.53
C ASP A 35 8.72 -2.33 2.01
N LEU A 36 7.74 -2.94 2.68
CA LEU A 36 6.54 -2.24 3.12
C LEU A 36 6.85 -1.33 4.33
N VAL A 37 6.60 -0.03 4.18
CA VAL A 37 6.64 0.93 5.30
C VAL A 37 5.33 0.85 6.09
N GLY A 38 4.19 0.86 5.40
CA GLY A 38 2.89 0.69 6.04
C GLY A 38 1.70 1.20 5.24
N TYR A 39 0.52 0.92 5.78
CA TYR A 39 -0.76 1.47 5.35
C TYR A 39 -1.34 2.34 6.46
N TYR A 40 -1.87 3.51 6.09
CA TYR A 40 -2.31 4.53 7.02
C TYR A 40 -3.75 4.91 6.71
N ALA A 41 -4.65 4.61 7.64
CA ALA A 41 -6.06 4.96 7.58
C ALA A 41 -6.30 6.28 8.33
N PRO A 42 -7.32 7.07 7.93
CA PRO A 42 -7.65 8.32 8.60
C PRO A 42 -8.09 8.07 10.05
N HIS A 43 -7.55 8.85 10.98
CA HIS A 43 -8.00 8.87 12.37
C HIS A 43 -8.40 10.28 12.83
N GLU A 44 -7.67 11.29 12.36
CA GLU A 44 -7.97 12.70 12.54
C GLU A 44 -7.83 13.44 11.20
N GLY A 45 -8.57 14.53 11.03
CA GLY A 45 -8.57 15.33 9.79
C GLY A 45 -9.50 14.77 8.72
N SER A 46 -8.95 14.35 7.57
CA SER A 46 -9.77 13.79 6.48
C SER A 46 -10.39 12.47 6.91
N SER A 47 -11.65 12.22 6.57
CA SER A 47 -12.31 10.92 6.77
C SER A 47 -12.18 9.98 5.57
N THR A 48 -11.65 10.47 4.45
CA THR A 48 -11.63 9.76 3.16
C THR A 48 -10.24 9.53 2.61
N LEU A 49 -9.20 10.16 3.15
CA LEU A 49 -7.85 10.09 2.61
C LEU A 49 -7.02 9.04 3.35
N ALA A 50 -6.49 8.06 2.61
CA ALA A 50 -5.64 7.01 3.15
C ALA A 50 -4.41 6.77 2.26
N TYR A 51 -3.39 6.11 2.80
CA TYR A 51 -2.11 5.92 2.13
C TYR A 51 -1.57 4.50 2.26
N GLY A 52 -0.82 4.07 1.25
CA GLY A 52 0.07 2.91 1.30
C GLY A 52 1.46 3.32 0.85
N ILE A 53 2.50 2.96 1.61
CA ILE A 53 3.88 3.39 1.38
C ILE A 53 4.81 2.18 1.42
N TYR A 54 5.67 2.04 0.42
CA TYR A 54 6.71 1.02 0.38
C TYR A 54 7.95 1.51 -0.37
N ASN A 55 9.09 0.88 -0.10
CA ASN A 55 10.36 1.13 -0.76
C ASN A 55 10.67 0.04 -1.77
N ILE A 56 11.39 0.42 -2.82
CA ILE A 56 11.91 -0.48 -3.83
C ILE A 56 13.28 0.00 -4.32
N ALA A 57 14.17 -0.92 -4.66
CA ALA A 57 15.57 -0.56 -4.91
C ALA A 57 15.75 0.25 -6.20
N SER A 58 15.04 -0.11 -7.27
CA SER A 58 15.11 0.54 -8.59
C SER A 58 13.79 0.45 -9.37
N LEU A 59 13.71 1.13 -10.52
CA LEU A 59 12.57 0.99 -11.44
C LEU A 59 12.48 -0.42 -12.06
N ALA A 60 13.62 -1.08 -12.31
CA ALA A 60 13.63 -2.45 -12.82
C ALA A 60 13.02 -3.43 -11.79
N ASP A 61 13.35 -3.25 -10.51
CA ASP A 61 12.76 -4.04 -9.42
C ASP A 61 11.25 -3.77 -9.30
N TYR A 62 10.81 -2.54 -9.53
CA TYR A 62 9.39 -2.17 -9.54
C TYR A 62 8.61 -2.90 -10.63
N GLU A 63 9.13 -3.01 -11.85
CA GLU A 63 8.48 -3.76 -12.93
C GLU A 63 8.36 -5.26 -12.58
N GLN A 64 9.42 -5.86 -12.01
CA GLN A 64 9.38 -7.24 -11.54
C GLN A 64 8.38 -7.45 -10.39
N TYR A 65 8.34 -6.52 -9.42
CA TYR A 65 7.37 -6.51 -8.34
C TYR A 65 5.93 -6.49 -8.88
N ARG A 66 5.64 -5.62 -9.86
CA ARG A 66 4.34 -5.54 -10.52
C ARG A 66 3.97 -6.84 -11.25
N ALA A 67 4.93 -7.48 -11.92
CA ALA A 67 4.71 -8.76 -12.59
C ALA A 67 4.47 -9.92 -11.61
N ARG A 68 5.05 -9.89 -10.40
CA ARG A 68 4.77 -10.85 -9.33
C ARG A 68 3.41 -10.64 -8.69
N LEU A 69 2.95 -9.39 -8.59
CA LEU A 69 1.64 -9.04 -8.04
C LEU A 69 0.46 -9.44 -8.92
N SER A 70 0.64 -9.50 -10.24
CA SER A 70 -0.42 -9.86 -11.19
C SER A 70 -0.65 -11.37 -11.33
N LYS A 71 0.08 -12.19 -10.56
CA LYS A 71 -0.01 -13.65 -10.55
C LYS A 71 -0.71 -14.14 -9.29
#